data_AF-A0A6L8SY47-F1
#
_entry.id   AF-A0A6L8SY47-F1
#
_cell.length_a   1.000
_cell.length_b   1.000
_cell.length_c   1.000
_cell.angle_alpha   90.00
_cell.angle_beta   90.00
_cell.angle_gamma   90.00
#
_symmetry.space_group_name_H-M   'P 1'
#
loop_
_entity.id
_entity.type
_entity.pdbx_description
1 polymer ?
#
loop_
_entity_poly.entity_id
_entity_poly.type
_entity_poly.pdbx_seq_one_letter_code
_entity_poly.pdbx_strand_id
1 'polypeptide(L)'
;MKPIISPWLIYSASRADNLTTFFGMIAGICGVIAMCALFAGLTGYNEPFKFRKTISKLIIGCVVMTIITIMTPNTETIYTMAVVNEITPDNIQTIGKTGKDVVDYITDQIDKIVNDKEEDKK
;
A
#
# COMPACT_ATOMS: atom_id res chain seq x y z
N MET A 1 16.59 7.02 17.80
CA MET A 1 15.68 7.79 16.93
C MET A 1 14.54 6.87 16.54
N LYS A 2 13.28 7.35 16.57
CA LYS A 2 12.15 6.54 16.10
C LYS A 2 12.05 6.68 14.57
N PRO A 3 11.80 5.60 13.84
CA PRO A 3 11.65 5.67 12.39
C PRO A 3 10.44 6.54 12.04
N ILE A 4 10.60 7.35 11.00
CA ILE A 4 9.59 8.29 10.50
C ILE A 4 8.34 7.51 10.07
N ILE A 5 8.53 6.41 9.32
CA ILE A 5 7.48 5.47 8.95
C ILE A 5 7.55 4.24 9.86
N SER A 6 6.41 3.78 10.38
CA SER A 6 6.34 2.60 11.25
C SER A 6 6.77 1.32 10.50
N PRO A 7 7.74 0.54 11.04
CA PRO A 7 8.19 -0.72 10.43
C PRO A 7 7.07 -1.76 10.30
N TRP A 8 6.12 -1.76 11.24
CA TRP A 8 4.95 -2.64 11.20
C TRP A 8 4.03 -2.33 10.02
N LEU A 9 3.90 -1.06 9.65
CA LEU A 9 3.11 -0.61 8.52
C LEU A 9 3.73 -1.10 7.21
N ILE A 10 5.05 -0.98 7.08
CA ILE A 10 5.80 -1.49 5.93
C ILE A 10 5.66 -3.02 5.83
N TYR A 11 5.78 -3.72 6.95
CA TYR A 11 5.59 -5.17 7.01
C TYR A 11 4.17 -5.59 6.59
N SER A 12 3.14 -4.89 7.07
CA SER A 12 1.75 -5.16 6.69
C SER A 12 1.47 -4.88 5.22
N ALA A 13 2.03 -3.80 4.67
CA ALA A 13 1.91 -3.45 3.26
C ALA A 13 2.53 -4.54 2.38
N SER A 14 3.77 -4.95 2.66
CA SER A 14 4.45 -6.04 1.93
C SER A 14 3.68 -7.37 1.97
N ARG A 15 2.83 -7.59 2.97
CA ARG A 15 2.02 -8.80 3.10
C ARG A 15 0.64 -8.67 2.41
N ALA A 16 0.17 -7.47 2.12
CA ALA A 16 -1.16 -7.19 1.59
C ALA A 16 -1.39 -7.87 0.24
N ASP A 17 -0.46 -7.75 -0.71
CA ASP A 17 -0.60 -8.34 -2.05
C ASP A 17 -0.60 -9.88 -2.04
N ASN A 18 0.19 -10.49 -1.17
CA ASN A 18 0.19 -11.93 -0.99
C ASN A 18 -1.14 -12.41 -0.40
N LEU A 19 -1.74 -11.61 0.48
CA LEU A 19 -3.03 -11.91 1.11
C LEU A 19 -4.20 -11.76 0.14
N THR A 20 -4.20 -10.69 -0.67
CA THR A 20 -5.21 -10.48 -1.73
C THR A 20 -5.12 -11.57 -2.80
N THR A 21 -3.91 -11.99 -3.18
CA THR A 21 -3.70 -13.11 -4.11
C THR A 21 -4.24 -14.43 -3.54
N PHE A 22 -3.98 -14.70 -2.25
CA PHE A 22 -4.48 -15.90 -1.58
C PHE A 22 -6.02 -15.93 -1.50
N PHE A 23 -6.65 -14.82 -1.11
CA PHE A 23 -8.11 -14.71 -1.12
C PHE A 23 -8.70 -14.79 -2.54
N GLY A 24 -8.01 -14.23 -3.53
CA GLY A 24 -8.38 -14.36 -4.94
C GLY A 24 -8.39 -15.80 -5.42
N MET A 25 -7.37 -16.61 -5.08
CA MET A 25 -7.34 -18.03 -5.42
C MET A 25 -8.50 -18.81 -4.78
N ILE A 26 -8.77 -18.59 -3.49
CA ILE A 26 -9.87 -19.26 -2.78
C ILE A 26 -11.22 -18.89 -3.39
N ALA A 27 -11.42 -17.61 -3.70
CA ALA A 27 -12.63 -17.15 -4.37
C ALA A 27 -12.79 -17.77 -5.77
N GLY A 28 -11.70 -17.91 -6.52
CA GLY A 28 -11.69 -18.60 -7.82
C GLY A 28 -12.12 -20.06 -7.72
N ILE A 29 -11.53 -20.83 -6.79
CA ILE A 29 -11.89 -22.24 -6.56
C ILE A 29 -13.36 -22.37 -6.15
N CYS A 30 -13.84 -21.53 -5.24
CA CYS A 30 -15.25 -21.54 -4.84
C CYS A 30 -16.18 -21.16 -5.99
N GLY A 31 -15.78 -20.23 -6.85
CA GLY A 31 -16.52 -19.86 -8.06
C GLY A 31 -16.71 -21.04 -9.02
N VAL A 32 -15.66 -21.84 -9.24
CA VAL A 32 -15.73 -23.05 -10.06
C VAL A 32 -16.69 -24.08 -9.45
N ILE A 33 -16.60 -24.32 -8.14
CA ILE A 33 -17.51 -25.24 -7.43
C ILE A 33 -18.96 -24.77 -7.54
N ALA A 34 -19.22 -23.47 -7.39
CA ALA A 34 -20.55 -22.89 -7.55
C ALA A 34 -21.10 -23.04 -8.99
N MET A 35 -20.25 -22.84 -10.01
CA MET A 35 -20.61 -23.08 -11.42
C MET A 35 -20.96 -24.55 -11.68
N CYS A 36 -20.15 -25.49 -11.20
CA CYS A 36 -20.43 -26.92 -11.34
C CYS A 36 -21.75 -27.30 -10.67
N ALA A 37 -22.04 -26.77 -9.48
CA ALA A 37 -23.30 -27.01 -8.80
C ALA A 37 -24.51 -26.42 -9.54
N LEU A 38 -24.39 -25.23 -10.12
CA LEU A 38 -25.44 -24.64 -10.96
C LEU A 38 -25.74 -25.50 -12.19
N PHE A 39 -24.71 -25.97 -12.88
CA PHE A 39 -24.85 -26.87 -14.02
C PHE A 39 -25.49 -28.22 -13.63
N ALA A 40 -25.09 -28.81 -12.51
CA ALA A 40 -25.71 -30.05 -12.00
C ALA A 40 -27.19 -29.86 -11.61
N GLY A 41 -27.55 -28.70 -11.05
CA GLY A 41 -28.96 -28.37 -10.76
C GLY A 41 -29.80 -28.17 -12.02
N LEU A 42 -29.22 -27.64 -13.10
CA LEU A 42 -29.88 -27.46 -14.40
C LEU A 42 -30.11 -28.78 -15.15
N THR A 43 -29.22 -29.76 -15.00
CA THR A 43 -29.36 -31.10 -15.63
C THR A 43 -30.34 -32.02 -14.89
N GLY A 44 -31.09 -31.49 -13.91
CA GLY A 44 -32.12 -32.23 -13.18
C GLY A 44 -31.58 -33.14 -12.08
N TYR A 45 -30.30 -32.98 -11.70
CA TYR A 45 -29.74 -33.69 -10.56
C TYR A 45 -30.37 -33.12 -9.27
N ASN A 46 -31.31 -33.86 -8.70
CA ASN A 46 -32.08 -33.44 -7.53
C ASN A 46 -31.20 -33.62 -6.28
N GLU A 47 -30.22 -32.74 -6.10
CA GLU A 47 -29.36 -32.75 -4.91
C GLU A 47 -30.19 -32.51 -3.63
N PRO A 48 -29.81 -33.12 -2.50
CA PRO A 48 -30.54 -32.96 -1.25
C PRO A 48 -30.58 -31.49 -0.81
N PHE A 49 -31.74 -31.03 -0.34
CA PHE A 49 -32.05 -29.65 0.05
C PHE A 49 -31.00 -28.98 0.98
N LYS A 50 -30.22 -29.78 1.72
CA LYS A 50 -29.10 -29.33 2.57
C LYS A 50 -27.89 -28.80 1.79
N PHE A 51 -27.58 -29.38 0.62
CA PHE A 51 -26.49 -28.94 -0.25
C PHE A 51 -26.77 -27.54 -0.80
N ARG A 52 -27.99 -27.30 -1.28
CA ARG A 52 -28.41 -25.99 -1.81
C ARG A 52 -28.27 -24.85 -0.80
N LYS A 53 -28.61 -25.08 0.48
CA LYS A 53 -28.45 -24.09 1.56
C LYS A 53 -26.97 -23.84 1.91
N THR A 54 -26.13 -24.86 1.80
CA THR A 54 -24.68 -24.75 2.05
C THR A 54 -24.00 -23.98 0.93
N ILE A 55 -24.33 -24.30 -0.33
CA ILE A 55 -23.82 -23.62 -1.53
C ILE A 55 -24.23 -22.15 -1.54
N SER A 56 -25.50 -21.84 -1.19
CA SER A 56 -25.96 -20.46 -1.11
C SER A 56 -25.17 -19.62 -0.10
N LYS A 57 -24.85 -20.17 1.08
CA LYS A 57 -23.98 -19.50 2.06
C LYS A 57 -22.55 -19.33 1.55
N LEU A 58 -22.04 -20.31 0.81
CA LEU A 58 -20.70 -20.30 0.24
C LEU A 58 -20.55 -19.21 -0.84
N ILE A 59 -21.58 -19.03 -1.67
CA ILE A 59 -21.66 -17.93 -2.66
C ILE A 59 -21.66 -16.57 -1.96
N ILE A 60 -22.48 -16.40 -0.92
CA ILE A 60 -22.51 -15.14 -0.14
C ILE A 60 -21.13 -14.85 0.47
N GLY A 61 -20.48 -15.85 1.04
CA GLY A 61 -19.12 -15.73 1.56
C GLY A 61 -18.12 -15.30 0.49
N CYS A 62 -18.19 -15.88 -0.71
CA CYS A 62 -17.33 -15.50 -1.83
C CYS A 62 -17.51 -14.04 -2.26
N VAL A 63 -18.76 -13.58 -2.35
CA VAL A 63 -19.07 -12.19 -2.71
C VAL A 63 -18.52 -11.21 -1.68
N VAL A 64 -18.62 -11.52 -0.39
CA VAL A 64 -18.05 -10.66 0.66
C VAL A 64 -16.53 -10.62 0.56
N MET A 65 -15.88 -11.76 0.32
CA MET A 65 -14.42 -11.83 0.20
C MET A 65 -13.90 -11.04 -1.01
N THR A 66 -14.57 -11.11 -2.16
CA THR A 66 -14.16 -10.33 -3.34
C THR A 66 -14.29 -8.83 -3.13
N ILE A 67 -15.33 -8.37 -2.43
CA ILE A 67 -15.50 -6.95 -2.06
C ILE A 67 -14.34 -6.49 -1.18
N ILE A 68 -13.94 -7.31 -0.19
CA ILE A 68 -12.80 -6.99 0.70
C ILE A 68 -11.51 -6.88 -0.11
N THR A 69 -11.28 -7.78 -1.07
CA THR A 69 -10.09 -7.73 -1.93
C THR A 69 -10.03 -6.46 -2.78
N ILE A 70 -11.17 -6.01 -3.33
CA ILE A 70 -11.25 -4.79 -4.14
C ILE A 70 -11.02 -3.52 -3.31
N MET A 71 -11.51 -3.51 -2.07
CA MET A 71 -11.34 -2.38 -1.15
C MET A 71 -9.94 -2.30 -0.54
N THR A 72 -9.15 -3.39 -0.60
CA THR A 72 -7.81 -3.42 -0.01
C THR A 72 -6.83 -2.70 -0.96
N PRO A 73 -6.19 -1.59 -0.52
CA PRO A 73 -5.20 -0.90 -1.33
C PRO A 73 -3.95 -1.79 -1.53
N ASN A 74 -3.33 -1.66 -2.70
CA ASN A 74 -2.09 -2.36 -3.08
C ASN A 74 -0.91 -1.86 -2.22
N THR A 75 0.10 -2.70 -2.03
CA THR A 75 1.37 -2.39 -1.36
C THR A 75 1.96 -1.05 -1.81
N GLU A 76 2.01 -0.79 -3.12
CA GLU A 76 2.53 0.47 -3.66
C GLU A 76 1.72 1.68 -3.22
N THR A 77 0.39 1.56 -3.21
CA THR A 77 -0.51 2.62 -2.74
C THR A 77 -0.28 2.91 -1.26
N ILE A 78 -0.11 1.88 -0.43
CA ILE A 78 0.17 2.04 1.00
C ILE A 78 1.53 2.72 1.21
N TYR A 79 2.56 2.34 0.45
CA TYR A 79 3.87 2.98 0.52
C TYR A 79 3.83 4.45 0.09
N THR A 80 3.19 4.77 -1.03
CA THR A 80 3.03 6.15 -1.48
C THR A 80 2.27 6.98 -0.46
N MET A 81 1.21 6.45 0.15
CA MET A 81 0.42 7.17 1.14
C MET A 81 1.20 7.39 2.45
N ALA A 82 2.00 6.42 2.87
CA ALA A 82 2.90 6.56 4.01
C ALA A 82 3.96 7.64 3.77
N VAL A 83 4.54 7.71 2.57
CA VAL A 83 5.52 8.73 2.20
C VAL A 83 4.88 10.10 2.06
N VAL A 84 3.72 10.21 1.42
CA VAL A 84 3.00 11.49 1.24
C VAL A 84 2.59 12.11 2.58
N ASN A 85 2.18 11.30 3.56
CA ASN A 85 1.88 11.79 4.92
C ASN A 85 3.11 12.45 5.59
N GLU A 86 4.32 11.97 5.29
CA GLU A 86 5.55 12.53 5.84
C GLU A 86 6.08 13.72 5.02
N ILE A 87 5.65 13.86 3.76
CA ILE A 87 5.93 15.01 2.88
C ILE A 87 4.80 16.06 3.02
N THR A 88 4.29 16.24 4.24
CA THR A 88 3.32 17.31 4.56
C THR A 88 4.00 18.68 4.42
N PRO A 89 3.29 19.76 4.01
CA PRO A 89 3.86 21.10 3.86
C PRO A 89 4.67 21.61 5.08
N ASP A 90 4.33 21.19 6.30
CA ASP A 90 5.09 21.50 7.52
C ASP A 90 6.50 20.85 7.53
N ASN A 91 6.61 19.62 7.03
CA ASN A 91 7.89 18.93 6.88
C ASN A 91 8.68 19.47 5.69
N ILE A 92 8.04 19.80 4.56
CA ILE A 92 8.70 20.44 3.41
C ILE A 92 9.22 21.84 3.77
N GLN A 93 8.50 22.64 4.57
CA GLN A 93 9.01 23.93 5.05
C GLN A 93 10.25 23.78 5.93
N THR A 94 10.30 22.72 6.74
CA THR A 94 11.47 22.41 7.57
C THR A 94 12.66 22.04 6.69
N ILE A 95 12.48 21.18 5.68
CA ILE A 95 13.53 20.81 4.72
C ILE A 95 13.95 22.01 3.85
N GLY A 96 13.00 22.87 3.45
CA GLY A 96 13.27 24.09 2.69
C GLY A 96 14.09 25.12 3.49
N LYS A 97 13.84 25.25 4.80
CA LYS A 97 14.70 26.04 5.71
C LYS A 97 16.08 25.41 5.86
N THR A 98 16.16 24.11 6.11
CA THR A 98 17.46 23.42 6.24
C THR A 98 18.28 23.48 4.94
N GLY A 99 17.64 23.35 3.77
CA GLY A 99 18.31 23.48 2.48
C GLY A 99 18.85 24.89 2.24
N LYS A 100 18.08 25.92 2.62
CA LYS A 100 18.54 27.31 2.59
C LYS A 100 19.73 27.53 3.53
N ASP A 101 19.67 27.02 4.75
CA ASP A 101 20.76 27.14 5.73
C ASP A 101 22.06 26.50 5.24
N VAL A 102 21.98 25.36 4.52
CA VAL A 102 23.16 24.71 3.94
C VAL A 102 23.75 25.52 2.78
N VAL A 103 22.90 26.07 1.91
CA VAL A 103 23.36 26.91 0.78
C VAL A 103 23.97 28.22 1.29
N ASP A 104 23.34 28.85 2.28
CA ASP A 104 23.83 30.09 2.89
C ASP A 104 25.17 29.82 3.60
N TYR A 105 25.33 28.69 4.31
CA TYR A 105 26.60 28.31 4.93
C TYR A 105 27.73 28.08 3.91
N ILE A 106 27.45 27.39 2.80
CA ILE A 106 28.43 27.18 1.73
C ILE A 106 28.82 28.52 1.09
N THR A 107 27.85 29.39 0.86
CA THR A 107 28.08 30.72 0.26
C THR A 107 28.94 31.59 1.18
N ASP A 108 28.66 31.60 2.49
CA ASP A 108 29.44 32.36 3.48
C ASP A 108 30.89 31.85 3.61
N GLN A 109 31.09 30.54 3.49
CA GLN A 109 32.43 29.93 3.44
C GLN A 109 33.19 30.35 2.17
N ILE A 110 32.52 30.37 1.02
CA ILE A 110 33.14 30.81 -0.24
C ILE A 110 33.50 32.29 -0.18
N ASP A 111 32.61 33.14 0.32
CA ASP A 111 32.86 34.59 0.45
C ASP A 111 34.03 34.87 1.40
N LYS A 112 34.15 34.15 2.52
CA LYS A 112 35.33 34.25 3.40
C LYS A 112 36.62 33.87 2.67
N ILE A 113 36.63 32.75 1.96
CA ILE A 113 37.82 32.30 1.22
C ILE A 113 38.19 33.27 0.09
N VAL A 114 37.22 33.90 -0.55
CA VAL A 114 37.45 34.87 -1.63
C VAL A 114 37.93 36.21 -1.08
N ASN A 115 37.30 36.74 -0.03
CA ASN A 115 37.68 38.01 0.58
C ASN A 115 39.01 37.93 1.34
N ASP A 116 39.30 36.82 2.04
CA ASP A 116 40.60 36.62 2.71
C ASP A 116 41.76 36.58 1.68
N LYS A 117 41.49 36.11 0.45
CA LYS A 117 42.50 36.09 -0.63
C LYS A 117 42.71 37.45 -1.31
N GLU A 118 41.80 38.40 -1.13
CA GLU A 118 41.97 39.77 -1.62
C GLU A 118 42.77 40.64 -0.65
N GLU A 119 42.69 40.39 0.67
CA GLU A 119 43.52 41.10 1.66
C GLU A 119 44.99 40.67 1.62
N ASP A 120 45.30 39.40 1.36
CA ASP A 120 46.69 38.91 1.18
C ASP A 120 47.38 39.38 -0.12
N LYS A 121 46.67 40.11 -1.00
CA LYS A 121 47.20 40.64 -2.27
C LYS A 121 47.41 42.15 -2.30
N LYS A 122 47.20 42.87 -1.19
CA LYS A 122 47.55 44.30 -1.05
C LYS A 122 48.83 44.49 -0.26
#